data_AF-A0A494X5P3-F1
#
_entry.id   AF-A0A494X5P3-F1
#
_cell.length_a   1.000
_cell.length_b   1.000
_cell.length_c   1.000
_cell.angle_alpha   90.00
_cell.angle_beta   90.00
_cell.angle_gamma   90.00
#
_symmetry.space_group_name_H-M   'P 1'
#
loop_
_entity.id
_entity.type
_entity.pdbx_description
1 polymer ?
#
loop_
_entity_poly.entity_id
_entity_poly.type
_entity_poly.pdbx_seq_one_letter_code
_entity_poly.pdbx_strand_id
1 'polypeptide(L)'
;MRKVPVLVLSFFILLLFASSCTWSRQPAPANHSPDPTPPQSLFLAVYYVKSTGQESYLVREVHQITPTKDPVLAAVRELISGEPSTPGAMRIFPPDTKVLGVTVKDGLATVNFSREVLEHPSAGAEGEALGIQSVVNTLTEFPEIRQVSFQVEGKVDERTRDWWGHVGLYDQPFRRDLSRVYEPAIWVTHPTPDQVIGVPLLVKGSARVFEGTVNARLLDSQGNVLVSAHTTATRGAPGRGDFEMRLNFKPPQDGKGILEVYSISARDGSVENKVTIPVRWP
;
A
#
# COMPACT_ATOMS: atom_id res chain seq x y z
N MET A 1 22.17 -17.12 85.04
CA MET A 1 22.98 -18.33 85.33
C MET A 1 22.19 -19.57 84.93
N ARG A 2 22.82 -20.43 84.14
CA ARG A 2 22.67 -21.91 84.05
C ARG A 2 21.28 -22.56 83.99
N LYS A 3 21.07 -23.25 82.85
CA LYS A 3 20.62 -24.66 82.64
C LYS A 3 19.19 -25.02 83.13
N VAL A 4 18.37 -25.85 82.49
CA VAL A 4 18.54 -27.25 82.03
C VAL A 4 17.34 -27.57 81.09
N PRO A 5 17.46 -28.50 80.13
CA PRO A 5 16.45 -28.77 79.10
C PRO A 5 15.44 -29.84 79.53
N VAL A 6 14.31 -29.94 78.82
CA VAL A 6 13.42 -31.10 78.90
C VAL A 6 13.15 -31.60 77.49
N LEU A 7 13.73 -32.75 77.19
CA LEU A 7 13.42 -33.62 76.07
C LEU A 7 12.37 -34.62 76.58
N VAL A 8 11.17 -34.64 76.00
CA VAL A 8 10.23 -35.76 76.15
C VAL A 8 9.90 -36.30 74.77
N LEU A 9 10.42 -37.50 74.57
CA LEU A 9 10.12 -38.48 73.54
C LEU A 9 8.65 -38.92 73.65
N SER A 10 7.89 -39.01 72.55
CA SER A 10 7.07 -40.21 72.27
C SER A 10 6.16 -40.11 71.04
N PHE A 11 6.11 -41.26 70.37
CA PHE A 11 5.01 -41.85 69.59
C PHE A 11 4.82 -41.52 68.11
N PHE A 12 5.40 -42.41 67.31
CA PHE A 12 5.02 -42.83 65.97
C PHE A 12 3.53 -43.15 65.86
N ILE A 13 2.82 -42.48 64.93
CA ILE A 13 1.63 -43.02 64.25
C ILE A 13 1.82 -42.75 62.76
N LEU A 14 2.15 -43.80 62.01
CA LEU A 14 2.29 -43.78 60.56
C LEU A 14 0.89 -43.97 59.95
N LEU A 15 0.21 -42.87 59.59
CA LEU A 15 -1.04 -42.90 58.83
C LEU A 15 -0.71 -43.02 57.33
N LEU A 16 -0.89 -44.23 56.78
CA LEU A 16 -0.89 -44.50 55.35
C LEU A 16 -2.12 -43.86 54.70
N PHE A 17 -1.97 -42.66 54.15
CA PHE A 17 -2.92 -42.11 53.19
C PHE A 17 -2.66 -42.71 51.81
N ALA A 18 -3.49 -43.66 51.40
CA ALA A 18 -3.57 -44.11 50.02
C ALA A 18 -4.27 -43.02 49.19
N SER A 19 -3.50 -42.05 48.71
CA SER A 19 -3.97 -41.09 47.70
C SER A 19 -4.13 -41.82 46.37
N SER A 20 -5.37 -42.00 45.94
CA SER A 20 -5.72 -42.44 44.60
C SER A 20 -5.17 -41.44 43.59
N CYS A 21 -4.10 -41.81 42.87
CA CYS A 21 -3.67 -41.10 41.68
C CYS A 21 -4.71 -41.34 40.56
N THR A 22 -5.74 -40.49 40.48
CA THR A 22 -6.50 -40.32 39.24
C THR A 22 -5.63 -39.57 38.25
N TRP A 23 -4.85 -40.33 37.48
CA TRP A 23 -4.07 -39.83 36.35
C TRP A 23 -5.04 -39.36 35.26
N SER A 24 -5.35 -38.06 35.25
CA SER A 24 -6.02 -37.43 34.12
C SER A 24 -5.10 -37.54 32.90
N ARG A 25 -5.45 -38.37 31.91
CA ARG A 25 -4.82 -38.34 30.59
C ARG A 25 -5.11 -36.97 29.97
N GLN A 26 -4.17 -36.05 30.08
CA GLN A 26 -4.16 -34.85 29.25
C GLN A 26 -3.89 -35.33 27.82
N PRO A 27 -4.78 -35.06 26.84
CA PRO A 27 -4.48 -35.37 25.45
C PRO A 27 -3.21 -34.62 25.05
N ALA A 28 -2.31 -35.30 24.32
CA ALA A 28 -1.09 -34.71 23.81
C ALA A 28 -1.42 -33.40 23.04
N PRO A 29 -0.58 -32.36 23.14
CA PRO A 29 -0.78 -31.16 22.35
C PRO A 29 -0.81 -31.55 20.88
N ALA A 30 -1.88 -31.17 20.19
CA ALA A 30 -1.97 -31.33 18.75
C ALA A 30 -0.77 -30.62 18.12
N ASN A 31 0.03 -31.36 17.34
CA ASN A 31 1.02 -30.78 16.45
C ASN A 31 0.26 -29.94 15.40
N HIS A 32 0.02 -28.68 15.72
CA HIS A 32 -0.28 -27.69 14.71
C HIS A 32 1.02 -27.40 13.97
N SER A 33 1.22 -28.08 12.84
CA SER A 33 2.08 -27.52 11.80
C SER A 33 1.63 -26.08 11.56
N PRO A 34 2.51 -25.07 11.55
CA PRO A 34 2.10 -23.73 11.17
C PRO A 34 1.47 -23.83 9.79
N ASP A 35 0.25 -23.30 9.65
CA ASP A 35 -0.36 -23.07 8.35
C ASP A 35 0.67 -22.36 7.47
N PRO A 36 0.81 -22.71 6.18
CA PRO A 36 1.69 -21.98 5.29
C PRO A 36 1.28 -20.50 5.32
N THR A 37 2.18 -19.64 5.80
CA THR A 37 1.99 -18.19 5.76
C THR A 37 1.54 -17.82 4.35
N PRO A 38 0.37 -17.18 4.18
CA PRO A 38 -0.08 -16.75 2.87
C PRO A 38 1.03 -15.94 2.20
N PRO A 39 1.28 -16.11 0.89
CA PRO A 39 2.36 -15.38 0.21
C PRO A 39 2.19 -13.88 0.48
N GLN A 40 3.18 -13.31 1.16
CA GLN A 40 3.17 -11.90 1.58
C GLN A 40 3.07 -11.02 0.34
N SER A 41 1.94 -10.33 0.17
CA SER A 41 1.69 -9.51 -1.02
C SER A 41 2.71 -8.36 -1.14
N LEU A 42 3.08 -8.02 -2.36
CA LEU A 42 3.99 -6.91 -2.66
C LEU A 42 3.18 -5.69 -3.11
N PHE A 43 3.40 -4.54 -2.47
CA PHE A 43 2.75 -3.29 -2.82
C PHE A 43 3.75 -2.37 -3.52
N LEU A 44 3.43 -1.95 -4.74
CA LEU A 44 4.28 -1.08 -5.55
C LEU A 44 3.60 0.25 -5.81
N ALA A 45 4.31 1.34 -5.56
CA ALA A 45 3.85 2.66 -5.94
C ALA A 45 4.14 2.90 -7.43
N VAL A 46 3.12 3.29 -8.20
CA VAL A 46 3.21 3.57 -9.64
C VAL A 46 2.57 4.93 -9.93
N TYR A 47 3.01 5.60 -10.99
CA TYR A 47 2.58 6.97 -11.30
C TYR A 47 1.93 7.07 -12.66
N TYR A 48 0.61 7.16 -12.72
CA TYR A 48 -0.12 7.29 -13.99
C TYR A 48 -0.37 8.75 -14.35
N VAL A 49 -0.51 9.02 -15.65
CA VAL A 49 -0.89 10.36 -16.13
C VAL A 49 -2.40 10.53 -15.99
N LYS A 50 -2.84 11.68 -15.52
CA LYS A 50 -4.25 12.09 -15.54
C LYS A 50 -4.35 13.47 -16.17
N SER A 51 -5.32 13.64 -17.06
CA SER A 51 -5.58 14.93 -17.71
C SER A 51 -7.02 15.37 -17.44
N THR A 52 -7.21 16.64 -17.12
CA THR A 52 -8.52 17.26 -16.84
C THR A 52 -8.97 18.21 -17.96
N GLY A 53 -8.29 18.17 -19.12
CA GLY A 53 -8.52 19.07 -20.25
C GLY A 53 -7.91 20.48 -20.10
N GLN A 54 -7.63 20.91 -18.87
CA GLN A 54 -6.90 22.16 -18.57
C GLN A 54 -5.45 21.93 -18.16
N GLU A 55 -5.18 20.80 -17.52
CA GLU A 55 -3.85 20.41 -17.04
C GLU A 55 -3.69 18.89 -17.12
N SER A 56 -2.45 18.45 -17.24
CA SER A 56 -2.06 17.07 -17.01
C SER A 56 -1.16 16.98 -15.78
N TYR A 57 -1.23 15.88 -15.05
CA TYR A 57 -0.40 15.64 -13.87
C TYR A 57 -0.24 14.13 -13.66
N LEU A 58 0.67 13.75 -12.78
CA LEU A 58 0.81 12.38 -12.32
C LEU A 58 -0.07 12.16 -11.10
N VAL A 59 -0.77 11.03 -11.08
CA VAL A 59 -1.38 10.49 -9.87
C VAL A 59 -0.55 9.31 -9.40
N ARG A 60 -0.16 9.34 -8.13
CA ARG A 60 0.45 8.17 -7.49
C ARG A 60 -0.66 7.16 -7.23
N GLU A 61 -0.41 5.89 -7.54
CA GLU A 61 -1.22 4.72 -7.16
C GLU A 61 -0.34 3.67 -6.45
N VAL A 62 -0.96 2.70 -5.78
CA VAL A 62 -0.29 1.62 -5.03
C VAL A 62 -0.99 0.35 -5.42
N HIS A 63 -0.30 -0.45 -6.21
CA HIS A 63 -0.82 -1.69 -6.76
C HIS A 63 -0.33 -2.86 -5.91
N GLN A 64 -1.25 -3.76 -5.60
CA GLN A 64 -0.90 -5.04 -5.02
C GLN A 64 -0.58 -6.01 -6.16
N ILE A 65 0.64 -6.55 -6.18
CA ILE A 65 1.07 -7.52 -7.19
C ILE A 65 1.51 -8.84 -6.56
N THR A 66 1.62 -9.86 -7.40
CA THR A 66 2.22 -11.15 -7.02
C THR A 66 3.68 -10.93 -6.61
N PRO A 67 4.13 -11.54 -5.50
CA PRO A 67 5.52 -11.43 -5.05
C PRO A 67 6.52 -11.86 -6.12
N THR A 68 7.64 -11.14 -6.21
CA THR A 68 8.69 -11.36 -7.21
C THR A 68 10.07 -11.17 -6.59
N LYS A 69 11.09 -11.77 -7.20
CA LYS A 69 12.50 -11.55 -6.83
C LYS A 69 13.05 -10.22 -7.32
N ASP A 70 12.38 -9.57 -8.27
CA ASP A 70 12.80 -8.30 -8.87
C ASP A 70 11.66 -7.27 -8.81
N PRO A 71 11.48 -6.61 -7.65
CA PRO A 71 10.40 -5.64 -7.45
C PRO A 71 10.61 -4.36 -8.27
N VAL A 72 11.86 -4.00 -8.58
CA VAL A 72 12.19 -2.80 -9.38
C VAL A 72 11.74 -2.99 -10.83
N LEU A 73 12.08 -4.13 -11.44
CA LEU A 73 11.58 -4.47 -12.77
C LEU A 73 10.05 -4.61 -12.79
N ALA A 74 9.48 -5.22 -11.75
CA ALA A 74 8.03 -5.37 -11.66
C ALA A 74 7.30 -4.03 -11.57
N ALA A 75 7.86 -3.02 -10.91
CA ALA A 75 7.24 -1.68 -10.85
C ALA A 75 7.12 -1.03 -12.22
N VAL A 76 8.15 -1.12 -13.07
CA VAL A 76 8.09 -0.58 -14.44
C VAL A 76 7.12 -1.38 -15.30
N ARG A 77 7.08 -2.71 -15.15
CA ARG A 77 6.11 -3.55 -15.86
C ARG A 77 4.68 -3.23 -15.45
N GLU A 78 4.44 -3.10 -14.16
CA GLU A 78 3.13 -2.73 -13.61
C GLU A 78 2.68 -1.36 -14.12
N LEU A 79 3.59 -0.40 -14.21
CA LEU A 79 3.29 0.91 -14.78
C LEU A 79 2.86 0.83 -16.26
N ILE A 80 3.38 -0.11 -17.04
CA ILE A 80 3.07 -0.27 -18.46
C ILE A 80 1.81 -1.11 -18.69
N SER A 81 1.64 -2.22 -17.96
CA SER A 81 0.55 -3.17 -18.21
C SER A 81 -0.59 -3.08 -17.22
N GLY A 82 -0.35 -2.57 -16.00
CA GLY A 82 -1.35 -2.43 -14.95
C GLY A 82 -2.47 -1.47 -15.32
N GLU A 83 -3.64 -1.71 -14.75
CA GLU A 83 -4.83 -0.88 -14.96
C GLU A 83 -4.88 0.22 -13.89
N PRO A 84 -4.91 1.50 -14.27
CA PRO A 84 -5.05 2.58 -13.30
C PRO A 84 -6.38 2.47 -12.53
N SER A 85 -6.30 2.58 -11.21
CA SER A 85 -7.45 2.58 -10.30
C SER A 85 -8.10 3.96 -10.17
N THR A 86 -7.35 5.06 -10.40
CA THR A 86 -7.88 6.42 -10.30
C THR A 86 -8.70 6.76 -11.54
N PRO A 87 -9.99 7.16 -11.39
CA PRO A 87 -10.81 7.55 -12.53
C PRO A 87 -10.16 8.67 -13.35
N GLY A 88 -10.04 8.43 -14.66
CA GLY A 88 -9.43 9.36 -15.62
C GLY A 88 -7.89 9.33 -15.66
N ALA A 89 -7.24 8.48 -14.86
CA ALA A 89 -5.83 8.17 -15.05
C ALA A 89 -5.63 7.19 -16.22
N MET A 90 -4.49 7.28 -16.88
CA MET A 90 -4.19 6.54 -18.10
C MET A 90 -2.72 6.09 -18.14
N ARG A 91 -2.50 5.01 -18.88
CA ARG A 91 -1.17 4.58 -19.33
C ARG A 91 -0.70 5.49 -20.44
N ILE A 92 0.54 5.98 -20.34
CA ILE A 92 1.16 6.83 -21.36
C ILE A 92 2.14 6.08 -22.26
N PHE A 93 2.45 4.82 -21.95
CA PHE A 93 3.34 4.00 -22.78
C PHE A 93 2.54 3.23 -23.83
N PRO A 94 3.09 3.01 -25.04
CA PRO A 94 2.51 2.09 -26.01
C PRO A 94 2.28 0.71 -25.38
N PRO A 95 1.13 0.06 -25.60
CA PRO A 95 0.75 -1.18 -24.89
C PRO A 95 1.70 -2.35 -25.18
N ASP A 96 2.35 -2.36 -26.34
CA ASP A 96 3.30 -3.40 -26.76
C ASP A 96 4.73 -3.17 -26.23
N THR A 97 4.96 -2.11 -25.45
CA THR A 97 6.25 -1.81 -24.84
C THR A 97 6.69 -2.93 -23.90
N LYS A 98 7.90 -3.45 -24.08
CA LYS A 98 8.51 -4.43 -23.17
C LYS A 98 9.62 -3.78 -22.36
N VAL A 99 9.68 -4.14 -21.08
CA VAL A 99 10.83 -3.84 -20.22
C VAL A 99 11.81 -5.02 -20.31
N LEU A 100 12.90 -4.81 -21.04
CA LEU A 100 13.96 -5.80 -21.26
C LEU A 100 14.77 -6.02 -19.98
N GLY A 101 14.89 -5.00 -19.14
CA GLY A 101 15.50 -5.11 -17.81
C GLY A 101 15.64 -3.78 -17.11
N VAL A 102 15.90 -3.83 -15.80
CA VAL A 102 16.32 -2.67 -15.01
C VAL A 102 17.59 -3.06 -14.26
N THR A 103 18.61 -2.19 -14.33
CA THR A 103 19.84 -2.36 -13.54
C THR A 103 19.95 -1.23 -12.54
N VAL A 104 20.33 -1.53 -11.30
CA VAL A 104 20.52 -0.51 -10.25
C VAL A 104 21.97 -0.55 -9.81
N LYS A 105 22.66 0.58 -9.93
CA LYS A 105 24.06 0.74 -9.51
C LYS A 105 24.27 2.13 -8.93
N ASP A 106 24.83 2.21 -7.72
CA ASP A 106 25.18 3.48 -7.06
C ASP A 106 24.03 4.50 -6.96
N GLY A 107 22.80 4.00 -6.90
CA GLY A 107 21.55 4.77 -6.87
C GLY A 107 21.08 5.32 -8.21
N LEU A 108 21.66 4.87 -9.32
CA LEU A 108 21.14 5.05 -10.67
C LEU A 108 20.44 3.78 -11.13
N ALA A 109 19.15 3.88 -11.47
CA ALA A 109 18.43 2.85 -12.19
C ALA A 109 18.54 3.09 -13.70
N THR A 110 18.97 2.09 -14.47
CA THR A 110 18.94 2.16 -15.93
C THR A 110 17.88 1.19 -16.45
N VAL A 111 16.85 1.74 -17.08
CA VAL A 111 15.71 0.99 -17.63
C VAL A 111 15.95 0.76 -19.12
N ASN A 112 15.92 -0.50 -19.54
CA ASN A 112 16.07 -0.88 -20.93
C ASN A 112 14.72 -1.33 -21.49
N PHE A 113 14.21 -0.61 -22.48
CA PHE A 113 12.96 -0.89 -23.17
C PHE A 113 13.18 -1.55 -24.53
N SER A 114 12.14 -2.20 -25.04
CA SER A 114 12.07 -2.57 -26.45
C SER A 114 11.70 -1.36 -27.32
N ARG A 115 11.90 -1.48 -28.64
CA ARG A 115 11.75 -0.37 -29.59
C ARG A 115 10.34 0.23 -29.65
N GLU A 116 9.32 -0.56 -29.35
CA GLU A 116 7.90 -0.17 -29.35
C GLU A 116 7.62 1.02 -28.42
N VAL A 117 8.46 1.25 -27.39
CA VAL A 117 8.34 2.43 -26.51
C VAL A 117 8.39 3.75 -27.28
N LEU A 118 9.05 3.77 -28.43
CA LEU A 118 9.26 4.96 -29.26
C LEU A 118 8.12 5.26 -30.23
N GLU A 119 7.07 4.43 -30.26
CA GLU A 119 5.96 4.52 -31.22
C GLU A 119 4.81 5.43 -30.75
N HIS A 120 5.00 6.22 -29.70
CA HIS A 120 3.95 7.08 -29.13
C HIS A 120 3.70 8.32 -30.01
N PRO A 121 2.63 8.38 -30.83
CA PRO A 121 2.55 9.39 -31.89
C PRO A 121 2.01 10.75 -31.43
N SER A 122 1.48 10.88 -30.20
CA SER A 122 0.86 12.14 -29.76
C SER A 122 0.66 12.26 -28.24
N ALA A 123 1.75 12.47 -27.50
CA ALA A 123 1.65 12.88 -26.08
C ALA A 123 1.69 14.42 -25.91
N GLY A 124 2.23 15.14 -26.90
CA GLY A 124 2.60 16.55 -26.78
C GLY A 124 3.71 16.77 -25.75
N ALA A 125 4.39 17.91 -25.77
CA ALA A 125 5.52 18.16 -24.87
C ALA A 125 5.20 17.91 -23.38
N GLU A 126 3.98 18.26 -22.96
CA GLU A 126 3.52 18.07 -21.59
C GLU A 126 3.38 16.59 -21.20
N GLY A 127 2.72 15.78 -22.05
CA GLY A 127 2.60 14.35 -21.84
C GLY A 127 3.94 13.64 -21.93
N GLU A 128 4.81 14.06 -22.85
CA GLU A 128 6.14 13.47 -23.00
C GLU A 128 6.99 13.63 -21.74
N ALA A 129 7.01 14.84 -21.16
CA ALA A 129 7.66 15.10 -19.87
C ALA A 129 7.04 14.27 -18.73
N LEU A 130 5.71 14.16 -18.69
CA LEU A 130 5.03 13.34 -17.68
C LEU A 130 5.32 11.85 -17.84
N GLY A 131 5.49 11.34 -19.05
CA GLY A 131 5.85 9.94 -19.28
C GLY A 131 7.25 9.60 -18.77
N ILE A 132 8.23 10.49 -18.96
CA ILE A 132 9.55 10.35 -18.34
C ILE A 132 9.40 10.36 -16.80
N GLN A 133 8.72 11.37 -16.25
CA GLN A 133 8.56 11.49 -14.81
C GLN A 133 7.70 10.38 -14.18
N SER A 134 6.81 9.76 -14.93
CA SER A 134 6.03 8.59 -14.51
C SER A 134 6.94 7.42 -14.13
N VAL A 135 7.92 7.09 -14.97
CA VAL A 135 8.92 6.04 -14.65
C VAL A 135 9.88 6.50 -13.56
N VAL A 136 10.36 7.75 -13.63
CA VAL A 136 11.31 8.29 -12.65
C VAL A 136 10.72 8.30 -11.24
N ASN A 137 9.48 8.80 -11.09
CA ASN A 137 8.82 8.88 -9.79
C ASN A 137 8.44 7.49 -9.26
N THR A 138 8.07 6.55 -10.15
CA THR A 138 7.83 5.14 -9.79
C THR A 138 9.10 4.49 -9.23
N LEU A 139 10.23 4.61 -9.93
CA LEU A 139 11.48 3.96 -9.52
C LEU A 139 12.14 4.64 -8.32
N THR A 140 11.95 5.94 -8.13
CA THR A 140 12.48 6.66 -6.95
C THR A 140 11.64 6.48 -5.69
N GLU A 141 10.59 5.66 -5.72
CA GLU A 141 9.94 5.15 -4.49
C GLU A 141 10.80 4.11 -3.77
N PHE A 142 11.72 3.47 -4.49
CA PHE A 142 12.74 2.60 -3.90
C PHE A 142 13.84 3.48 -3.27
N PRO A 143 14.07 3.41 -1.95
CA PRO A 143 14.98 4.33 -1.26
C PRO A 143 16.42 4.33 -1.77
N GLU A 144 16.86 3.22 -2.36
CA GLU A 144 18.18 3.07 -2.96
C GLU A 144 18.32 3.77 -4.31
N ILE A 145 17.22 4.09 -5.02
CA ILE A 145 17.22 4.70 -6.34
C ILE A 145 17.01 6.21 -6.22
N ARG A 146 17.98 7.00 -6.69
CA ARG A 146 17.97 8.47 -6.68
C ARG A 146 17.76 9.08 -8.05
N GLN A 147 18.15 8.37 -9.11
CA GLN A 147 18.08 8.84 -10.48
C GLN A 147 17.75 7.70 -11.44
N VAL A 148 17.23 8.04 -12.62
CA VAL A 148 16.86 7.07 -13.66
C VAL A 148 17.41 7.47 -15.02
N SER A 149 18.00 6.51 -15.72
CA SER A 149 18.38 6.58 -17.13
C SER A 149 17.57 5.59 -17.95
N PHE A 150 17.46 5.87 -19.24
CA PHE A 150 16.62 5.15 -20.19
C PHE A 150 17.48 4.67 -21.36
N GLN A 151 17.22 3.44 -21.80
CA GLN A 151 17.81 2.81 -22.97
C GLN A 151 16.73 2.14 -23.81
N VAL A 152 16.97 2.04 -25.11
CA VAL A 152 16.16 1.23 -26.02
C VAL A 152 17.07 0.22 -26.68
N GLU A 153 16.77 -1.06 -26.49
CA GLU A 153 17.60 -2.18 -26.95
C GLU A 153 19.08 -2.04 -26.57
N GLY A 154 19.33 -1.51 -25.37
CA GLY A 154 20.68 -1.27 -24.82
C GLY A 154 21.41 -0.05 -25.38
N LYS A 155 20.75 0.80 -26.17
CA LYS A 155 21.36 1.96 -26.84
C LYS A 155 20.82 3.29 -26.33
N VAL A 156 21.64 4.33 -26.49
CA VAL A 156 21.31 5.75 -26.27
C VAL A 156 21.89 6.55 -27.46
N ASP A 157 21.35 6.32 -28.65
CA ASP A 157 21.72 7.04 -29.87
C ASP A 157 20.86 8.30 -30.08
N GLU A 158 21.03 8.99 -31.21
CA GLU A 158 20.23 10.19 -31.54
C GLU A 158 18.73 9.89 -31.55
N ARG A 159 18.29 8.81 -32.20
CA ARG A 159 16.86 8.43 -32.26
C ARG A 159 16.29 8.10 -30.88
N THR A 160 17.07 7.42 -30.05
CA THR A 160 16.64 7.07 -28.70
C THR A 160 16.56 8.30 -27.80
N ARG A 161 17.55 9.20 -27.90
CA ARG A 161 17.54 10.46 -27.15
C ARG A 161 16.43 11.41 -27.59
N ASP A 162 16.01 11.34 -28.85
CA ASP A 162 14.86 12.09 -29.32
C ASP A 162 13.54 11.61 -28.69
N TRP A 163 13.48 10.34 -28.26
CA TRP A 163 12.35 9.74 -27.55
C TRP A 163 11.03 9.86 -28.32
N TRP A 164 10.22 10.86 -27.98
CA TRP A 164 8.92 11.19 -28.58
C TRP A 164 8.89 12.57 -29.28
N GLY A 165 10.03 13.27 -29.34
CA GLY A 165 10.24 14.45 -30.17
C GLY A 165 10.43 15.75 -29.38
N HIS A 166 9.39 16.25 -28.69
CA HIS A 166 9.45 17.57 -28.04
C HIS A 166 10.29 17.54 -26.76
N VAL A 167 10.17 16.46 -25.99
CA VAL A 167 10.90 16.21 -24.75
C VAL A 167 11.67 14.92 -24.89
N GLY A 168 12.96 15.08 -25.17
CA GLY A 168 13.89 13.97 -25.33
C GLY A 168 14.59 13.57 -24.04
N LEU A 169 15.35 12.48 -24.13
CA LEU A 169 16.23 11.97 -23.09
C LEU A 169 17.63 12.62 -23.14
N TYR A 170 17.72 13.92 -23.42
CA TYR A 170 19.01 14.61 -23.57
C TYR A 170 19.68 14.89 -22.22
N ASP A 171 18.88 15.11 -21.17
CA ASP A 171 19.34 15.52 -19.84
C ASP A 171 19.42 14.38 -18.82
N GLN A 172 19.34 13.12 -19.26
CA GLN A 172 19.49 11.99 -18.33
C GLN A 172 20.88 11.99 -17.67
N PRO A 173 21.00 11.45 -16.44
CA PRO A 173 19.95 10.76 -15.68
C PRO A 173 18.95 11.73 -15.04
N PHE A 174 17.66 11.39 -15.13
CA PHE A 174 16.56 12.17 -14.57
C PHE A 174 16.40 11.96 -13.07
N ARG A 175 15.87 12.97 -12.38
CA ARG A 175 15.60 12.97 -10.93
C ARG A 175 14.11 13.09 -10.66
N ARG A 176 13.70 12.61 -9.48
CA ARG A 176 12.33 12.74 -8.98
C ARG A 176 11.87 14.20 -9.05
N ASP A 177 10.71 14.43 -9.63
CA ASP A 177 10.02 15.72 -9.64
C ASP A 177 8.57 15.52 -9.26
N LEU A 178 8.17 16.10 -8.14
CA LEU A 178 6.83 16.02 -7.58
C LEU A 178 5.99 17.27 -7.84
N SER A 179 6.52 18.27 -8.55
CA SER A 179 5.82 19.54 -8.83
C SER A 179 4.49 19.34 -9.57
N ARG A 180 4.39 18.24 -10.32
CA ARG A 180 3.20 17.85 -11.09
C ARG A 180 2.63 16.50 -10.65
N VAL A 181 2.84 16.13 -9.39
CA VAL A 181 2.24 14.95 -8.78
C VAL A 181 1.08 15.38 -7.89
N TYR A 182 -0.12 14.99 -8.25
CA TYR A 182 -1.27 15.08 -7.37
C TYR A 182 -1.36 13.81 -6.53
N GLU A 183 -0.96 13.92 -5.27
CA GLU A 183 -1.25 12.89 -4.30
C GLU A 183 -2.64 13.14 -3.72
N PRO A 184 -3.54 12.15 -3.68
CA PRO A 184 -4.82 12.34 -3.00
C PRO A 184 -4.56 12.67 -1.53
N ALA A 185 -5.34 13.60 -0.99
CA ALA A 185 -5.18 14.03 0.39
C ALA A 185 -5.44 12.87 1.37
N ILE A 186 -6.26 11.88 0.99
CA ILE A 186 -6.45 10.63 1.73
C ILE A 186 -6.15 9.47 0.79
N TRP A 187 -5.33 8.55 1.28
CA TRP A 187 -5.01 7.29 0.64
C TRP A 187 -5.46 6.15 1.53
N VAL A 188 -6.32 5.25 1.07
CA VAL A 188 -6.72 4.04 1.81
C VAL A 188 -5.95 2.85 1.25
N THR A 189 -5.19 2.15 2.09
CA THR A 189 -4.41 0.95 1.73
C THR A 189 -5.07 -0.34 2.23
N HIS A 190 -6.04 -0.24 3.14
CA HIS A 190 -6.85 -1.36 3.61
C HIS A 190 -8.21 -0.85 4.11
N PRO A 191 -9.33 -1.54 3.81
CA PRO A 191 -9.45 -2.71 2.93
C PRO A 191 -9.24 -2.36 1.45
N THR A 192 -9.02 -3.37 0.61
CA THR A 192 -9.08 -3.21 -0.87
C THR A 192 -10.53 -3.30 -1.36
N PRO A 193 -10.85 -2.81 -2.58
CA PRO A 193 -12.16 -3.00 -3.18
C PRO A 193 -12.60 -4.47 -3.20
N ASP A 194 -13.88 -4.72 -2.90
CA ASP A 194 -14.54 -6.03 -2.83
C ASP A 194 -13.98 -7.02 -1.79
N GLN A 195 -13.05 -6.59 -0.94
CA GLN A 195 -12.50 -7.45 0.11
C GLN A 195 -13.61 -7.92 1.07
N VAL A 196 -13.60 -9.21 1.43
CA VAL A 196 -14.42 -9.74 2.53
C VAL A 196 -13.82 -9.28 3.85
N ILE A 197 -14.54 -8.43 4.59
CA ILE A 197 -14.09 -7.81 5.82
C ILE A 197 -14.66 -8.51 7.07
N GLY A 198 -13.91 -8.46 8.16
CA GLY A 198 -14.33 -8.95 9.47
C GLY A 198 -14.75 -7.83 10.42
N VAL A 199 -15.11 -8.21 11.64
CA VAL A 199 -15.37 -7.29 12.76
C VAL A 199 -14.27 -7.47 13.82
N PRO A 200 -13.52 -6.42 14.19
CA PRO A 200 -13.57 -5.06 13.65
C PRO A 200 -13.04 -4.97 12.21
N LEU A 201 -13.63 -4.07 11.42
CA LEU A 201 -13.08 -3.65 10.14
C LEU A 201 -11.84 -2.77 10.42
N LEU A 202 -10.67 -3.27 10.04
CA LEU A 202 -9.44 -2.50 10.03
C LEU A 202 -9.43 -1.56 8.82
N VAL A 203 -9.12 -0.29 9.04
CA VAL A 203 -8.93 0.69 7.97
C VAL A 203 -7.54 1.30 8.14
N LYS A 204 -6.73 1.24 7.08
CA LYS A 204 -5.36 1.76 7.06
C LYS A 204 -5.15 2.67 5.86
N GLY A 205 -4.20 3.57 6.00
CA GLY A 205 -3.86 4.45 4.91
C GLY A 205 -2.86 5.52 5.30
N SER A 206 -2.77 6.54 4.45
CA SER A 206 -1.93 7.71 4.66
C SER A 206 -2.67 8.97 4.24
N ALA A 207 -2.55 10.04 5.00
CA ALA A 207 -3.30 11.27 4.76
C ALA A 207 -2.41 12.52 4.89
N ARG A 208 -2.70 13.53 4.06
CA ARG A 208 -2.23 14.91 4.14
C ARG A 208 -3.47 15.80 4.26
N VAL A 209 -4.05 15.82 5.45
CA VAL A 209 -5.29 16.56 5.76
C VAL A 209 -5.07 17.47 6.95
N PHE A 210 -5.94 18.47 7.13
CA PHE A 210 -5.85 19.41 8.25
C PHE A 210 -5.84 18.66 9.60
N GLU A 211 -4.86 18.97 10.44
CA GLU A 211 -4.58 18.29 11.73
C GLU A 211 -4.35 16.77 11.64
N GLY A 212 -4.28 16.19 10.44
CA GLY A 212 -4.20 14.75 10.24
C GLY A 212 -5.51 14.01 10.51
N THR A 213 -6.63 14.71 10.71
CA THR A 213 -7.91 14.10 11.09
C THR A 213 -8.56 13.38 9.90
N VAL A 214 -8.68 12.06 10.02
CA VAL A 214 -9.30 11.18 9.02
C VAL A 214 -10.57 10.57 9.60
N ASN A 215 -11.67 10.68 8.87
CA ASN A 215 -12.97 10.13 9.23
C ASN A 215 -13.28 8.94 8.34
N ALA A 216 -14.04 7.98 8.86
CA ALA A 216 -14.58 6.89 8.07
C ALA A 216 -16.03 6.59 8.48
N ARG A 217 -16.84 6.16 7.51
CA ARG A 217 -18.16 5.57 7.76
C ARG A 217 -18.39 4.37 6.87
N LEU A 218 -18.99 3.32 7.42
CA LEU A 218 -19.40 2.14 6.68
C LEU A 218 -20.90 2.21 6.44
N LEU A 219 -21.33 2.04 5.19
CA LEU A 219 -22.72 2.06 4.76
C LEU A 219 -23.16 0.68 4.28
N ASP A 220 -24.44 0.35 4.47
CA ASP A 220 -25.08 -0.81 3.84
C ASP A 220 -25.40 -0.56 2.35
N SER A 221 -25.98 -1.56 1.67
CA SER A 221 -26.35 -1.43 0.26
C SER A 221 -27.47 -0.43 -0.03
N GLN A 222 -28.18 0.03 1.00
CA GLN A 222 -29.24 1.05 0.92
C GLN A 222 -28.71 2.46 1.22
N GLY A 223 -27.43 2.58 1.60
CA GLY A 223 -26.82 3.86 1.97
C GLY A 223 -27.06 4.26 3.44
N ASN A 224 -27.56 3.36 4.29
CA ASN A 224 -27.65 3.63 5.73
C ASN A 224 -26.28 3.47 6.37
N VAL A 225 -25.90 4.39 7.25
CA VAL A 225 -24.63 4.31 8.00
C VAL A 225 -24.74 3.24 9.08
N LEU A 226 -23.91 2.20 8.97
CA LEU A 226 -23.78 1.12 9.96
C LEU A 226 -22.90 1.53 11.14
N VAL A 227 -21.81 2.26 10.88
CA VAL A 227 -20.88 2.78 11.89
C VAL A 227 -20.06 3.93 11.32
N SER A 228 -19.66 4.87 12.18
CA SER A 228 -18.67 5.91 11.88
C SER A 228 -17.53 5.88 12.90
N ALA A 229 -16.32 6.25 12.47
CA ALA A 229 -15.15 6.40 13.31
C ALA A 229 -14.25 7.53 12.78
N HIS A 230 -13.28 7.95 13.58
CA HIS A 230 -12.22 8.84 13.15
C HIS A 230 -10.90 8.46 13.83
N THR A 231 -9.80 8.95 13.28
CA THR A 231 -8.46 8.83 13.85
C THR A 231 -7.61 10.02 13.42
N THR A 232 -6.42 10.13 14.00
CA THR A 232 -5.43 11.14 13.62
C THR A 232 -4.25 10.44 12.96
N ALA A 233 -3.90 10.86 11.76
CA ALA A 233 -2.70 10.43 11.08
C ALA A 233 -1.44 10.81 11.89
N THR A 234 -0.35 10.07 11.72
CA THR A 234 0.92 10.34 12.43
C THR A 234 1.52 11.72 12.14
N ARG A 235 0.99 12.44 11.14
CA ARG A 235 1.35 13.81 10.77
C ARG A 235 0.16 14.50 10.10
N GLY A 236 -0.09 15.77 10.45
CA GLY A 236 -1.04 16.63 9.76
C GLY A 236 -0.43 17.41 8.60
N ALA A 237 -1.29 17.97 7.74
CA ALA A 237 -0.87 18.82 6.62
C ALA A 237 0.00 20.01 7.10
N PRO A 238 1.04 20.41 6.33
CA PRO A 238 1.37 19.97 4.97
C PRO A 238 2.08 18.60 4.92
N GLY A 239 2.42 18.02 6.07
CA GLY A 239 2.97 16.69 6.16
C GLY A 239 1.96 15.60 5.77
N ARG A 240 2.48 14.45 5.33
CA ARG A 240 1.70 13.22 5.15
C ARG A 240 2.02 12.26 6.30
N GLY A 241 0.99 11.67 6.90
CA GLY A 241 1.12 10.72 8.00
C GLY A 241 0.26 9.49 7.78
N ASP A 242 0.66 8.37 8.37
CA ASP A 242 -0.08 7.11 8.30
C ASP A 242 -1.23 7.13 9.31
N PHE A 243 -2.33 6.46 8.97
CA PHE A 243 -3.46 6.31 9.88
C PHE A 243 -3.91 4.86 9.97
N GLU A 244 -4.41 4.50 11.14
CA GLU A 244 -5.07 3.23 11.41
C GLU A 244 -6.33 3.50 12.26
N MET A 245 -7.43 2.85 11.92
CA MET A 245 -8.64 2.82 12.74
C MET A 245 -9.36 1.48 12.65
N ARG A 246 -10.21 1.19 13.64
CA ARG A 246 -10.99 -0.04 13.73
C ARG A 246 -12.47 0.30 13.88
N LEU A 247 -13.30 -0.22 12.99
CA LEU A 247 -14.75 -0.01 12.97
C LEU A 247 -15.44 -1.28 13.45
N ASN A 248 -16.13 -1.22 14.59
CA ASN A 248 -16.97 -2.31 15.07
C ASN A 248 -18.40 -2.10 14.56
N PHE A 249 -18.95 -3.08 13.83
CA PHE A 249 -20.30 -3.01 13.27
C PHE A 249 -21.00 -4.36 13.36
N LYS A 250 -22.32 -4.36 13.13
CA LYS A 250 -23.13 -5.57 12.99
C LYS A 250 -23.41 -5.80 11.51
N PRO A 251 -22.83 -6.82 10.86
CA PRO A 251 -23.03 -7.07 9.44
C PRO A 251 -24.51 -7.33 9.11
N PRO A 252 -25.12 -6.57 8.17
CA PRO A 252 -26.44 -6.89 7.62
C PRO A 252 -26.42 -8.15 6.74
N GLN A 253 -27.59 -8.70 6.41
CA GLN A 253 -27.71 -9.92 5.59
C GLN A 253 -27.36 -9.73 4.10
N ASP A 254 -27.32 -8.50 3.60
CA ASP A 254 -27.10 -8.19 2.18
C ASP A 254 -25.65 -8.44 1.71
N GLY A 255 -24.73 -8.79 2.62
CA GLY A 255 -23.38 -9.29 2.35
C GLY A 255 -22.42 -8.26 1.74
N LYS A 256 -22.84 -6.99 1.59
CA LYS A 256 -22.09 -5.96 0.88
C LYS A 256 -22.35 -4.57 1.42
N GLY A 257 -21.34 -3.71 1.33
CA GLY A 257 -21.43 -2.32 1.76
C GLY A 257 -20.40 -1.43 1.12
N ILE A 258 -20.39 -0.18 1.57
CA ILE A 258 -19.49 0.85 1.08
C ILE A 258 -18.76 1.46 2.27
N LEU A 259 -17.44 1.38 2.29
CA LEU A 259 -16.61 2.18 3.19
C LEU A 259 -16.32 3.52 2.54
N GLU A 260 -16.64 4.62 3.22
CA GLU A 260 -16.20 5.96 2.84
C GLU A 260 -15.18 6.46 3.84
N VAL A 261 -14.04 6.97 3.37
CA VAL A 261 -12.98 7.59 4.18
C VAL A 261 -12.74 9.01 3.69
N TYR A 262 -12.78 10.01 4.56
CA TYR A 262 -12.85 11.42 4.16
C TYR A 262 -12.27 12.36 5.22
N SER A 263 -12.00 13.61 4.81
CA SER A 263 -11.72 14.71 5.74
C SER A 263 -12.95 15.63 5.84
N ILE A 264 -12.99 16.42 6.90
CA ILE A 264 -14.03 17.43 7.09
C ILE A 264 -13.39 18.81 6.92
N SER A 265 -14.02 19.68 6.15
CA SER A 265 -13.55 21.04 5.97
C SER A 265 -13.63 21.81 7.28
N ALA A 266 -12.51 22.36 7.75
CA ALA A 266 -12.51 23.25 8.91
C ALA A 266 -13.26 24.58 8.65
N ARG A 267 -13.56 24.89 7.39
CA ARG A 267 -14.25 26.11 6.98
C ARG A 267 -15.76 26.03 7.21
N ASP A 268 -16.38 24.93 6.80
CA ASP A 268 -17.84 24.81 6.73
C ASP A 268 -18.40 23.45 7.16
N GLY A 269 -17.54 22.52 7.60
CA GLY A 269 -17.95 21.18 8.02
C GLY A 269 -18.34 20.24 6.87
N SER A 270 -18.15 20.64 5.62
CA SER A 270 -18.44 19.78 4.46
C SER A 270 -17.45 18.62 4.35
N VAL A 271 -17.89 17.55 3.68
CA VAL A 271 -17.05 16.38 3.39
C VAL A 271 -16.11 16.70 2.25
N GLU A 272 -14.81 16.50 2.46
CA GLU A 272 -13.74 16.70 1.48
C GLU A 272 -12.91 15.41 1.31
N ASN A 273 -12.17 15.31 0.21
CA ASN A 273 -11.16 14.26 -0.01
C ASN A 273 -11.69 12.83 0.18
N LYS A 274 -12.97 12.61 -0.12
CA LYS A 274 -13.65 11.34 0.11
C LYS A 274 -13.16 10.25 -0.84
N VAL A 275 -12.75 9.13 -0.26
CA VAL A 275 -12.43 7.86 -0.92
C VAL A 275 -13.54 6.87 -0.62
N THR A 276 -13.98 6.13 -1.63
CA THR A 276 -15.07 5.15 -1.53
C THR A 276 -14.55 3.76 -1.91
N ILE A 277 -14.73 2.78 -1.03
CA ILE A 277 -14.26 1.40 -1.19
C ILE A 277 -15.45 0.43 -1.03
N PRO A 278 -15.87 -0.29 -2.09
CA PRO A 278 -16.86 -1.36 -1.92
C PRO A 278 -16.26 -2.50 -1.09
N VAL A 279 -17.03 -3.07 -0.18
CA VAL A 279 -16.60 -4.18 0.69
C VAL A 279 -17.68 -5.26 0.78
N ARG A 280 -17.28 -6.46 1.20
CA ARG A 280 -18.19 -7.61 1.39
C ARG A 280 -18.06 -8.15 2.81
N TRP A 281 -19.04 -8.90 3.28
CA TRP A 281 -18.94 -9.66 4.53
C TRP A 281 -19.68 -11.00 4.37
N PRO A 282 -19.37 -12.01 5.22
CA PRO A 282 -19.96 -13.33 5.12
C PRO A 282 -21.49 -13.36 5.25
#